data_AF-A0A7S3NQJ6-F1
#
_entry.id   AF-A0A7S3NQJ6-F1
#
_cell.length_a   1.000
_cell.length_b   1.000
_cell.length_c   1.000
_cell.angle_alpha   90.00
_cell.angle_beta   90.00
_cell.angle_gamma   90.00
#
_symmetry.space_group_name_H-M   'P 1'
#
loop_
_entity.id
_entity.type
_entity.pdbx_description
1 polymer ?
#
loop_
_entity_poly.entity_id
_entity_poly.type
_entity_poly.pdbx_seq_one_letter_code
_entity_poly.pdbx_strand_id
1 'polypeptide(L)'
;IEGFTDAEILDLREILDKINKDLEALKRRQRKQDEQYAVRKSELLEKERYIEELKKQLSEYTVTEVTEEYENINIDIVDDIDRMMLDFVKKYNCHVPITRMGGGYYLFGTRKIYAKILNGKLVIRVGGGYMIITEFLDQYSEVELKKIERLMEKEGV
;
A
#
# COMPACT_ATOMS: atom_id res chain seq x y z
N ILE A 1 -71.76 -14.63 2.67
CA ILE A 1 -70.53 -13.86 2.39
C ILE A 1 -71.03 -12.55 1.79
N GLU A 2 -71.05 -11.48 2.58
CA GLU A 2 -71.36 -10.16 2.04
C GLU A 2 -70.29 -9.82 1.00
N GLY A 3 -70.73 -9.53 -0.23
CA GLY A 3 -69.83 -9.12 -1.30
C GLY A 3 -69.36 -7.69 -1.09
N PHE A 4 -68.21 -7.35 -1.68
CA PHE A 4 -67.72 -5.98 -1.71
C PHE A 4 -68.75 -5.04 -2.36
N THR A 5 -68.85 -3.84 -1.82
CA THR A 5 -69.65 -2.76 -2.38
C THR A 5 -69.00 -2.23 -3.67
N ASP A 6 -69.80 -1.66 -4.57
CA ASP A 6 -69.30 -1.08 -5.82
C ASP A 6 -68.26 0.03 -5.59
N ALA A 7 -68.36 0.76 -4.48
CA ALA A 7 -67.39 1.78 -4.08
C ALA A 7 -66.03 1.17 -3.72
N GLU A 8 -66.01 0.08 -2.94
CA GLU A 8 -64.79 -0.65 -2.61
C GLU A 8 -64.14 -1.27 -3.86
N ILE A 9 -64.94 -1.75 -4.81
CA ILE A 9 -64.44 -2.29 -6.08
C ILE A 9 -63.80 -1.18 -6.92
N LEU A 10 -64.36 0.04 -6.92
CA LEU A 10 -63.80 1.18 -7.64
C LEU A 10 -62.46 1.64 -7.05
N ASP A 11 -62.39 1.78 -5.72
CA ASP A 11 -61.17 2.17 -5.01
C ASP A 11 -60.04 1.15 -5.25
N LEU A 12 -60.35 -0.14 -5.21
CA LEU A 12 -59.38 -1.20 -5.50
C LEU A 12 -58.86 -1.14 -6.94
N ARG A 13 -59.70 -0.77 -7.91
CA ARG A 13 -59.27 -0.58 -9.31
C ARG A 13 -58.32 0.61 -9.44
N GLU A 14 -58.60 1.72 -8.78
CA GLU A 14 -57.68 2.88 -8.78
C GLU A 14 -56.33 2.55 -8.14
N ILE A 15 -56.33 1.79 -7.05
CA ILE A 15 -55.11 1.33 -6.39
C ILE A 15 -54.32 0.40 -7.32
N LEU A 16 -54.99 -0.55 -7.98
CA LEU A 16 -54.36 -1.47 -8.93
C LEU A 16 -53.72 -0.70 -10.10
N ASP A 17 -54.39 0.31 -10.64
CA ASP A 17 -53.86 1.16 -11.71
C ASP A 17 -52.63 1.96 -11.26
N LYS A 18 -52.62 2.48 -10.03
CA LYS A 18 -51.45 3.15 -9.45
C LYS A 18 -50.28 2.18 -9.31
N ILE A 19 -50.51 0.99 -8.74
CA ILE A 19 -49.49 -0.05 -8.57
C ILE A 19 -48.91 -0.47 -9.92
N ASN A 20 -49.74 -0.67 -10.94
CA ASN A 20 -49.27 -1.04 -12.27
C ASN A 20 -48.40 0.06 -12.91
N LYS A 21 -48.77 1.33 -12.75
CA LYS A 21 -47.95 2.47 -13.22
C LYS A 21 -46.61 2.53 -12.51
N ASP A 22 -46.60 2.34 -11.19
CA ASP A 22 -45.38 2.34 -10.38
C ASP A 22 -44.48 1.15 -10.73
N LEU A 23 -45.04 -0.04 -10.96
CA LEU A 23 -44.32 -1.22 -11.40
C LEU A 23 -43.61 -0.98 -12.73
N GLU A 24 -44.30 -0.38 -13.70
CA GLU A 24 -43.71 -0.04 -15.00
C GLU A 24 -42.63 1.04 -14.88
N ALA A 25 -42.82 2.03 -13.99
CA ALA A 25 -41.80 3.03 -13.70
C ALA A 25 -40.54 2.40 -13.07
N LEU A 26 -40.71 1.47 -12.12
CA LEU A 26 -39.62 0.74 -11.48
C LEU A 26 -38.85 -0.14 -12.47
N LYS A 27 -39.55 -0.91 -13.32
CA LYS A 27 -38.90 -1.71 -14.39
C LYS A 27 -38.06 -0.84 -15.32
N ARG A 28 -38.56 0.34 -15.70
CA ARG A 28 -37.80 1.30 -16.53
C ARG A 28 -36.55 1.82 -15.81
N ARG A 29 -36.63 2.09 -14.50
CA ARG A 29 -35.47 2.51 -13.69
C ARG A 29 -34.44 1.39 -13.58
N GLN A 30 -34.88 0.17 -13.32
CA GLN A 30 -34.00 -1.00 -13.21
C GLN A 30 -33.24 -1.22 -14.52
N ARG A 31 -33.95 -1.21 -15.66
CA ARG A 31 -33.31 -1.34 -16.96
C ARG A 31 -32.23 -0.27 -17.21
N LYS A 32 -32.52 0.99 -16.86
CA LYS A 32 -31.52 2.08 -16.99
C LYS A 32 -30.31 1.85 -16.07
N GLN A 33 -30.51 1.35 -14.86
CA GLN A 33 -29.41 1.01 -13.95
C GLN A 33 -28.57 -0.14 -14.50
N ASP A 34 -29.20 -1.18 -15.05
CA ASP A 34 -28.50 -2.32 -15.64
C ASP A 34 -27.66 -1.89 -16.85
N GLU A 35 -28.22 -1.03 -17.71
CA GLU A 35 -27.49 -0.43 -18.85
C GLU A 35 -26.29 0.40 -18.36
N GLN A 36 -26.47 1.25 -17.34
CA GLN A 36 -25.37 2.02 -16.74
C GLN A 36 -24.30 1.13 -16.10
N TYR A 37 -24.71 0.07 -15.41
CA TYR A 37 -23.79 -0.88 -14.79
C TYR A 37 -22.97 -1.62 -15.84
N ALA A 38 -23.59 -2.05 -16.94
CA ALA A 38 -22.90 -2.70 -18.04
C ALA A 38 -21.82 -1.79 -18.67
N VAL A 39 -22.15 -0.52 -18.91
CA VAL A 39 -21.19 0.47 -19.43
C VAL A 39 -20.03 0.66 -18.45
N ARG A 40 -20.32 0.92 -17.17
CA ARG A 40 -19.28 1.14 -16.14
C ARG A 40 -18.39 -0.08 -15.94
N LYS A 41 -18.95 -1.29 -16.06
CA LYS A 41 -18.19 -2.54 -15.99
C LYS A 41 -17.23 -2.67 -17.18
N SER A 42 -17.66 -2.29 -18.39
CA SER A 42 -16.79 -2.28 -19.57
C SER A 42 -15.64 -1.28 -19.41
N GLU A 43 -15.91 -0.08 -18.91
CA GLU A 43 -14.88 0.93 -18.63
C GLU A 43 -13.87 0.46 -17.57
N LEU A 44 -14.34 -0.24 -16.54
CA LEU A 44 -13.47 -0.79 -15.49
C LEU A 44 -12.52 -1.83 -16.08
N LEU A 45 -13.03 -2.77 -16.89
CA LEU A 45 -12.22 -3.78 -17.57
C LEU A 45 -11.17 -3.15 -18.49
N GLU A 46 -11.51 -2.07 -19.18
CA GLU A 46 -10.56 -1.34 -20.02
C GLU A 46 -9.45 -0.68 -19.19
N LYS A 47 -9.81 -0.06 -18.06
CA LYS A 47 -8.84 0.53 -17.12
C LYS A 47 -7.94 -0.53 -16.49
N GLU A 48 -8.48 -1.70 -16.13
CA GLU A 48 -7.71 -2.82 -15.59
C GLU A 48 -6.63 -3.28 -16.58
N ARG A 49 -7.00 -3.45 -17.86
CA ARG A 49 -6.02 -3.75 -18.92
C ARG A 49 -4.96 -2.68 -19.08
N TYR A 50 -5.36 -1.40 -19.01
CA TYR A 50 -4.40 -0.30 -19.11
C TYR A 50 -3.42 -0.28 -17.92
N ILE A 51 -3.89 -0.56 -16.70
CA ILE A 51 -3.03 -0.69 -15.52
C ILE A 51 -2.05 -1.85 -15.69
N GLU A 52 -2.51 -3.00 -16.21
CA GLU A 52 -1.65 -4.16 -16.45
C GLU A 52 -0.55 -3.85 -17.49
N GLU A 53 -0.91 -3.15 -18.56
CA GLU A 53 0.07 -2.70 -19.56
C GLU A 53 1.06 -1.67 -18.98
N LEU A 54 0.59 -0.68 -18.21
CA LEU A 54 1.47 0.27 -17.53
C LEU A 54 2.41 -0.43 -16.53
N LYS A 55 1.92 -1.45 -15.81
CA LYS A 55 2.76 -2.26 -14.93
C LYS A 55 3.84 -3.01 -15.70
N LYS A 56 3.50 -3.56 -16.87
CA LYS A 56 4.46 -4.24 -17.74
C LYS A 56 5.51 -3.26 -18.29
N GLN A 57 5.09 -2.11 -18.79
CA GLN A 57 6.01 -1.07 -19.24
C GLN A 57 6.90 -0.58 -18.10
N LEU A 58 6.34 -0.39 -16.90
CA LEU A 58 7.13 -0.05 -15.71
C LEU A 58 8.13 -1.17 -15.37
N SER A 59 7.74 -2.45 -15.53
CA SER A 59 8.65 -3.57 -15.32
C SER A 59 9.81 -3.60 -16.32
N GLU A 60 9.61 -3.10 -17.54
CA GLU A 60 10.66 -2.94 -18.57
C GLU A 60 11.57 -1.73 -18.30
N TYR A 61 11.07 -0.67 -17.65
CA TYR A 61 11.90 0.45 -17.17
C TYR A 61 12.61 0.16 -15.83
N THR A 62 12.09 -0.77 -15.02
CA THR A 62 12.80 -1.32 -13.85
C THR A 62 13.70 -2.49 -14.27
N VAL A 63 14.66 -2.22 -15.15
CA VAL A 63 15.90 -3.02 -15.18
C VAL A 63 16.72 -2.57 -13.97
N THR A 64 16.42 -3.17 -12.82
CA THR A 64 17.30 -3.36 -11.66
C THR A 64 16.51 -4.23 -10.68
N GLU A 65 16.65 -5.55 -10.85
CA GLU A 65 16.77 -6.51 -9.75
C GLU A 65 15.98 -6.18 -8.46
N VAL A 66 14.66 -6.34 -8.48
CA VAL A 66 13.88 -6.39 -7.22
C VAL A 66 13.23 -7.75 -7.09
N THR A 67 14.04 -8.81 -7.09
CA THR A 67 13.59 -10.14 -6.63
C THR A 67 14.66 -10.94 -5.89
N GLU A 68 15.87 -10.40 -5.68
CA GLU A 68 16.89 -11.03 -4.85
C GLU A 68 17.41 -10.00 -3.82
N GLU A 69 17.74 -10.46 -2.61
CA GLU A 69 18.39 -9.68 -1.52
C GLU A 69 17.54 -8.74 -0.63
N TYR A 70 16.73 -9.33 0.26
CA TYR A 70 16.73 -8.86 1.66
C TYR A 70 17.58 -9.76 2.56
N GLU A 71 18.49 -10.56 2.00
CA GLU A 71 19.45 -11.36 2.79
C GLU A 71 20.28 -10.47 3.74
N ASN A 72 20.46 -9.20 3.37
CA ASN A 72 21.22 -8.23 4.14
C ASN A 72 20.41 -7.48 5.22
N ILE A 73 19.13 -7.81 5.44
CA ILE A 73 18.30 -7.23 6.50
C ILE A 73 17.99 -8.30 7.56
N ASN A 74 18.63 -8.19 8.72
CA ASN A 74 18.36 -9.03 9.88
C ASN A 74 17.74 -8.19 11.00
N ILE A 75 16.42 -7.93 10.89
CA ILE A 75 15.67 -7.14 11.88
C ILE A 75 14.50 -7.96 12.42
N ASP A 76 14.65 -8.46 13.65
CA ASP A 76 13.54 -9.02 14.42
C ASP A 76 12.61 -7.91 14.91
N ILE A 77 11.33 -7.99 14.57
CA ILE A 77 10.33 -6.97 14.96
C ILE A 77 9.89 -7.25 16.40
N VAL A 78 10.49 -6.57 17.37
CA VAL A 78 10.14 -6.69 18.79
C VAL A 78 9.37 -5.47 19.30
N ASP A 79 9.70 -4.29 18.78
CA ASP A 79 9.06 -3.02 19.19
C ASP A 79 8.76 -2.10 17.99
N ASP A 80 8.23 -0.91 18.28
CA ASP A 80 7.89 0.09 17.27
C ASP A 80 9.12 0.69 16.58
N ILE A 81 10.30 0.68 17.23
CA ILE A 81 11.56 1.15 16.62
C ILE A 81 11.94 0.18 15.50
N ASP A 82 11.86 -1.13 15.76
CA ASP A 82 12.15 -2.18 14.77
C ASP A 82 11.20 -2.11 13.57
N ARG A 83 9.90 -1.92 13.83
CA ARG A 83 8.89 -1.76 12.77
C ARG A 83 9.19 -0.55 11.91
N MET A 84 9.42 0.62 12.53
CA MET A 84 9.76 1.83 11.80
C MET A 84 11.06 1.66 11.00
N MET A 85 12.10 1.05 11.59
CA MET A 85 13.37 0.80 10.91
C MET A 85 13.15 -0.04 9.64
N LEU A 86 12.43 -1.16 9.74
CA LEU A 86 12.14 -2.03 8.60
C LEU A 86 11.34 -1.30 7.50
N ASP A 87 10.34 -0.51 7.88
CA ASP A 87 9.54 0.27 6.94
C ASP A 87 10.40 1.29 6.19
N PHE A 88 11.32 1.96 6.87
CA PHE A 88 12.25 2.90 6.24
C PHE A 88 13.21 2.19 5.28
N VAL A 89 13.81 1.08 5.68
CA VAL A 89 14.74 0.34 4.83
C VAL A 89 14.07 -0.12 3.53
N LYS A 90 12.84 -0.66 3.63
CA LYS A 90 12.05 -1.07 2.47
C LYS A 90 11.63 0.11 1.60
N LYS A 91 11.11 1.17 2.22
CA LYS A 91 10.59 2.34 1.50
C LYS A 91 11.67 3.09 0.73
N TYR A 92 12.88 3.16 1.27
CA TYR A 92 13.99 3.89 0.67
C TYR A 92 14.95 2.98 -0.12
N ASN A 93 14.62 1.71 -0.28
CA ASN A 93 15.44 0.70 -0.95
C ASN A 93 16.91 0.76 -0.48
N CYS A 94 17.13 0.78 0.84
CA CYS A 94 18.47 0.94 1.39
C CYS A 94 19.29 -0.35 1.18
N HIS A 95 20.39 -0.24 0.44
CA HIS A 95 21.27 -1.37 0.10
C HIS A 95 22.33 -1.66 1.17
N VAL A 96 22.43 -0.82 2.21
CA VAL A 96 23.38 -1.08 3.29
C VAL A 96 22.84 -2.20 4.18
N PRO A 97 23.63 -3.25 4.49
CA PRO A 97 23.21 -4.29 5.42
C PRO A 97 22.85 -3.72 6.79
N ILE A 98 21.72 -4.16 7.35
CA ILE A 98 21.24 -3.71 8.66
C ILE A 98 20.91 -4.91 9.53
N THR A 99 21.55 -4.99 10.70
CA THR A 99 21.31 -6.03 11.69
C THR A 99 20.87 -5.43 13.03
N ARG A 100 19.78 -5.93 13.59
CA ARG A 100 19.31 -5.54 14.93
C ARG A 100 20.26 -6.09 16.00
N MET A 101 20.66 -5.23 16.93
CA MET A 101 21.45 -5.60 18.12
C MET A 101 20.63 -5.53 19.42
N GLY A 102 19.41 -5.00 19.38
CA GLY A 102 18.50 -4.87 20.51
C GLY A 102 18.66 -3.57 21.30
N GLY A 103 17.62 -3.20 22.06
CA GLY A 103 17.60 -1.98 22.87
C GLY A 103 17.78 -0.69 22.06
N GLY A 104 17.23 -0.65 20.85
CA GLY A 104 17.41 0.47 19.90
C GLY A 104 18.76 0.50 19.19
N TYR A 105 19.66 -0.46 19.42
CA TYR A 105 20.92 -0.54 18.69
C TYR A 105 20.81 -1.38 17.41
N TYR A 106 21.46 -0.90 16.35
CA TYR A 106 21.57 -1.59 15.06
C TYR A 106 23.02 -1.50 14.56
N LEU A 107 23.42 -2.48 13.77
CA LEU A 107 24.61 -2.43 12.94
C LEU A 107 24.17 -1.99 11.54
N PHE A 108 24.57 -0.79 11.14
CA PHE A 108 24.33 -0.22 9.81
C PHE A 108 25.64 -0.30 9.02
N GLY A 109 25.74 -1.29 8.13
CA GLY A 109 26.98 -1.66 7.45
C GLY A 109 28.05 -2.07 8.46
N THR A 110 29.05 -1.21 8.63
CA THR A 110 30.16 -1.42 9.57
C THR A 110 30.02 -0.61 10.86
N ARG A 111 28.99 0.23 10.96
CA ARG A 111 28.81 1.18 12.04
C ARG A 111 27.69 0.77 13.00
N LYS A 112 28.01 0.70 14.30
CA LYS A 112 27.00 0.61 15.35
C LYS A 112 26.27 1.95 15.51
N ILE A 113 24.94 1.93 15.39
CA ILE A 113 24.06 3.09 15.54
C ILE A 113 23.05 2.86 16.66
N TYR A 114 22.52 3.95 17.21
CA TYR A 114 21.42 3.92 18.18
C TYR A 114 20.23 4.70 17.64
N ALA A 115 19.09 4.05 17.56
CA ALA A 115 17.83 4.61 17.12
C ALA A 115 16.85 4.74 18.29
N LYS A 116 16.02 5.78 18.24
CA LYS A 116 14.86 5.93 19.13
C LYS A 116 13.74 6.67 18.43
N ILE A 117 12.54 6.59 18.99
CA ILE A 117 11.43 7.43 18.56
C ILE A 117 11.44 8.73 19.37
N LEU A 118 11.39 9.87 18.69
CA LEU A 118 11.25 11.19 19.29
C LEU A 118 10.14 11.94 18.56
N ASN A 119 9.10 12.34 19.29
CA ASN A 119 7.91 13.02 18.72
C ASN A 119 7.31 12.27 17.52
N GLY A 120 7.21 10.94 17.61
CA GLY A 120 6.67 10.07 16.56
C GLY A 120 7.58 9.87 15.34
N LYS A 121 8.82 10.39 15.36
CA LYS A 121 9.80 10.21 14.28
C LYS A 121 10.94 9.30 14.73
N LEU A 122 11.37 8.41 13.85
CA LEU A 122 12.56 7.59 14.07
C LEU A 122 13.81 8.46 13.87
N VAL A 123 14.65 8.54 14.90
CA VAL A 123 15.86 9.35 14.90
C VAL A 123 17.08 8.53 15.31
N ILE A 124 18.22 8.80 14.67
CA ILE A 124 19.50 8.13 14.89
C ILE A 124 20.42 9.06 15.68
N ARG A 125 21.08 8.54 16.73
CA ARG A 125 22.08 9.27 17.51
C ARG A 125 23.32 9.55 16.65
N VAL A 126 23.74 10.80 16.64
CA VAL A 126 24.98 11.27 16.01
C VAL A 126 25.81 12.08 17.02
N GLY A 127 27.06 12.43 16.66
CA GLY A 127 27.98 13.13 17.57
C GLY A 127 27.43 14.44 18.16
N GLY A 128 26.60 15.16 17.39
CA GLY A 128 26.00 16.43 17.81
C GLY A 128 24.56 16.37 18.33
N GLY A 129 23.93 15.20 18.40
CA GLY A 129 22.50 15.13 18.70
C GLY A 129 21.80 13.92 18.12
N TYR A 130 20.62 14.14 17.54
CA TYR A 130 19.85 13.14 16.84
C TYR A 130 19.50 13.65 15.44
N MET A 131 19.48 12.76 14.47
CA MET A 131 19.18 13.04 13.07
C MET A 131 17.99 12.19 12.64
N ILE A 132 17.14 12.69 11.75
CA ILE A 132 16.03 11.89 11.24
C ILE A 132 16.60 10.78 10.35
N ILE A 133 16.02 9.57 10.42
CA ILE A 133 16.55 8.42 9.68
C ILE A 133 16.71 8.67 8.17
N THR A 134 15.82 9.42 7.55
CA THR A 134 15.90 9.74 6.11
C THR A 134 17.17 10.52 5.77
N GLU A 135 17.48 11.55 6.57
CA GLU A 135 18.71 12.33 6.43
C GLU A 135 19.95 11.49 6.72
N PHE A 136 19.85 10.58 7.70
CA PHE A 136 20.94 9.67 8.05
C PHE A 136 21.26 8.72 6.89
N LEU A 137 20.25 8.13 6.25
CA LEU A 137 20.45 7.22 5.13
C LEU A 137 21.10 7.96 3.94
N ASP A 138 20.61 9.15 3.59
CA ASP A 138 21.18 9.94 2.49
C ASP A 138 22.65 10.30 2.74
N GLN A 139 23.02 10.63 3.99
CA GLN A 139 24.37 11.05 4.32
C GLN A 139 25.37 9.88 4.45
N TYR A 140 24.94 8.72 4.94
CA TYR A 140 25.86 7.66 5.35
C TYR A 140 25.80 6.40 4.50
N SER A 141 24.78 6.19 3.65
CA SER A 141 24.63 4.92 2.92
C SER A 141 25.80 4.63 2.00
N GLU A 142 26.15 5.56 1.10
CA GLU A 142 27.28 5.38 0.17
C GLU A 142 28.62 5.20 0.89
N VAL A 143 28.78 5.87 2.03
CA VAL A 143 30.02 5.81 2.81
C VAL A 143 30.20 4.43 3.42
N GLU A 144 29.12 3.81 3.90
CA GLU A 144 29.16 2.46 4.45
C GLU A 144 29.35 1.40 3.36
N LEU A 145 28.68 1.52 2.21
CA LEU A 145 28.91 0.61 1.07
C LEU A 145 30.38 0.59 0.65
N LYS A 146 30.99 1.76 0.45
CA LYS A 146 32.42 1.88 0.10
C LYS A 146 33.36 1.29 1.17
N LYS A 147 32.95 1.27 2.44
CA LYS A 147 33.75 0.64 3.50
C LYS A 147 33.64 -0.88 3.44
N ILE A 148 32.43 -1.40 3.21
CA ILE A 148 32.19 -2.83 3.06
C ILE A 148 33.00 -3.37 1.88
N GLU A 149 32.93 -2.73 0.71
CA GLU A 149 33.73 -3.10 -0.48
C GLU A 149 35.23 -3.20 -0.15
N ARG A 150 35.80 -2.17 0.50
CA ARG A 150 37.22 -2.15 0.90
C ARG A 150 37.59 -3.19 1.94
N LEU A 151 36.65 -3.62 2.78
CA LEU A 151 36.88 -4.68 3.76
C LEU A 151 36.88 -6.03 3.06
N MET A 152 35.95 -6.27 2.14
CA MET A 152 35.89 -7.48 1.34
C MET A 152 37.16 -7.65 0.48
N GLU A 153 37.61 -6.59 -0.20
CA GLU A 153 38.85 -6.60 -0.98
C GLU A 153 40.10 -6.96 -0.15
N LYS A 154 40.13 -6.57 1.13
CA LYS A 154 41.25 -6.85 2.04
C LYS A 154 41.22 -8.26 2.61
N GLU A 155 40.05 -8.87 2.72
CA GLU A 155 39.87 -10.23 3.22
C GLU A 155 40.09 -11.29 2.13
N GLY A 156 40.36 -10.88 0.88
CA GLY A 156 40.81 -11.78 -0.19
C GLY A 156 39.72 -12.70 -0.71
N VAL A 157 38.50 -12.17 -0.85
CA VAL A 157 37.42 -12.77 -1.64
C VAL A 157 37.28 -12.01 -2.95
#